data_AF-A0A496RAZ7-F1
#
_entry.id   AF-A0A496RAZ7-F1
#
_cell.length_a   1.000
_cell.length_b   1.000
_cell.length_c   1.000
_cell.angle_alpha   90.00
_cell.angle_beta   90.00
_cell.angle_gamma   90.00
#
_symmetry.space_group_name_H-M   'P 1'
#
loop_
_entity.id
_entity.type
_entity.pdbx_description
1 polymer ?
#
loop_
_entity_poly.entity_id
_entity_poly.type
_entity_poly.pdbx_seq_one_letter_code
_entity_poly.pdbx_strand_id
1 'polypeptide(L)' 'MSVKIRLKRFGTKKRPYYRIVVMDSRKPRDGRTLEEVGYYHPIEAEDKQVKLDTERVKDWIMKGAQVT' A
#
# COMPACT_ATOMS: atom_id res chain seq x y z
N MET A 1 17.27 0.49 9.08
CA MET A 1 15.94 -0.16 9.13
C MET A 1 14.93 0.94 8.92
N SER A 2 14.15 0.92 7.84
CA SER A 2 13.03 1.86 7.69
C SER A 2 11.81 1.12 7.18
N VAL A 3 10.71 1.30 7.89
CA VAL A 3 9.39 0.84 7.47
C VAL A 3 8.87 1.84 6.45
N LYS A 4 8.36 1.32 5.33
CA LYS A 4 7.79 2.13 4.26
C LYS A 4 6.33 1.75 4.03
N ILE A 5 5.52 2.76 3.78
CA ILE A 5 4.19 2.58 3.21
C ILE A 5 4.37 2.67 1.70
N ARG A 6 4.16 1.57 0.98
CA ARG A 6 4.39 1.49 -0.47
C ARG A 6 3.34 0.66 -1.18
N LEU A 7 3.30 0.78 -2.52
CA LEU A 7 2.36 0.04 -3.36
C LEU A 7 2.88 -1.35 -3.73
N LYS A 8 2.11 -2.38 -3.40
CA LYS A 8 2.30 -3.75 -3.89
C LYS A 8 1.40 -3.97 -5.11
N ARG A 9 2.01 -4.23 -6.27
CA ARG A 9 1.28 -4.43 -7.53
C ARG A 9 0.77 -5.87 -7.63
N PHE A 10 -0.51 -5.94 -7.95
CA PHE A 10 -1.30 -7.09 -8.32
C PHE A 10 -2.00 -6.83 -9.66
N GLY A 11 -2.83 -7.79 -10.09
CA GLY A 11 -3.59 -7.69 -11.32
C GLY A 11 -2.83 -8.27 -12.51
N THR A 12 -3.31 -7.94 -13.71
CA THR A 12 -2.86 -8.55 -14.96
C THR A 12 -2.32 -7.48 -15.91
N LYS A 13 -1.81 -7.92 -17.07
CA LYS A 13 -1.36 -7.01 -18.13
C LYS A 13 -2.53 -6.09 -18.53
N LYS A 14 -2.27 -4.78 -18.60
CA LYS A 14 -3.26 -3.71 -18.84
C LYS A 14 -4.35 -3.55 -17.77
N ARG A 15 -4.29 -4.30 -16.66
CA ARG A 15 -5.18 -4.14 -15.50
C ARG A 15 -4.42 -4.17 -14.17
N PRO A 16 -3.61 -3.13 -13.86
CA PRO A 16 -2.92 -3.06 -12.57
C PRO A 16 -3.91 -2.83 -11.42
N TYR A 17 -3.67 -3.56 -10.34
CA TYR A 17 -4.28 -3.36 -9.02
C TYR A 17 -3.16 -3.13 -8.03
N TYR A 18 -3.32 -2.21 -7.08
CA TYR A 18 -2.29 -1.93 -6.08
C TYR A 18 -2.88 -2.12 -4.70
N ARG A 19 -2.13 -2.76 -3.81
CA ARG A 19 -2.41 -2.73 -2.38
C ARG A 19 -1.47 -1.73 -1.71
N ILE A 20 -2.00 -0.93 -0.80
CA ILE A 20 -1.24 0.00 0.01
C ILE A 20 -0.80 -0.79 1.24
N VAL A 21 0.50 -1.04 1.36
CA VAL A 21 1.04 -1.96 2.35
C VAL A 21 2.16 -1.33 3.15
N VAL A 22 2.24 -1.70 4.41
CA VAL A 22 3.33 -1.34 5.31
C VAL A 22 4.33 -2.48 5.35
N MET A 23 5.58 -2.21 4.98
CA MET A 23 6.64 -3.21 4.99
C MET A 23 8.04 -2.60 5.11
N ASP A 24 9.00 -3.40 5.56
CA ASP A 24 10.40 -3.00 5.60
C ASP A 24 10.93 -2.73 4.19
N SER A 25 11.64 -1.61 4.03
CA SER A 25 12.25 -1.16 2.78
C SER A 25 13.13 -2.22 2.09
N ARG A 26 13.79 -3.09 2.86
CA ARG A 26 14.70 -4.13 2.35
C ARG A 26 13.97 -5.32 1.71
N LYS A 27 12.67 -5.48 1.98
CA LYS A 27 11.90 -6.60 1.45
C LYS A 27 11.60 -6.38 -0.04
N PRO A 28 11.45 -7.44 -0.85
CA PRO A 28 11.03 -7.30 -2.25
C PRO A 28 9.61 -6.73 -2.33
N ARG A 29 9.26 -6.13 -3.48
CA ARG A 29 7.96 -5.48 -3.72
C ARG A 29 6.77 -6.38 -3.36
N ASP A 30 6.83 -7.65 -3.76
CA ASP A 30 5.75 -8.62 -3.54
C ASP A 30 5.94 -9.51 -2.30
N GLY A 31 6.88 -9.15 -1.41
CA GLY A 31 7.21 -9.92 -0.21
C GLY A 31 6.14 -9.91 0.89
N ARG A 32 6.53 -10.44 2.04
CA ARG A 32 5.72 -10.45 3.28
C ARG A 32 5.47 -9.03 3.77
N THR A 33 4.21 -8.70 3.96
CA THR A 33 3.73 -7.42 4.47
C THR A 33 3.54 -7.49 5.99
N LEU A 34 3.67 -6.36 6.68
CA LEU A 34 3.33 -6.24 8.10
C LEU A 34 1.82 -6.02 8.24
N GLU A 35 1.30 -5.06 7.49
CA GLU A 35 -0.11 -4.68 7.49
C GLU A 35 -0.53 -4.18 6.10
N GLU A 36 -1.76 -4.48 5.69
CA GLU A 36 -2.38 -3.92 4.50
C GLU A 36 -3.35 -2.82 4.94
N VAL A 37 -3.05 -1.57 4.58
CA VAL A 37 -3.79 -0.38 5.05
C VAL A 37 -4.80 0.13 4.01
N GLY A 38 -4.85 -0.51 2.84
CA GLY A 38 -5.78 -0.14 1.80
C GLY A 38 -5.45 -0.72 0.44
N TYR A 39 -6.15 -0.22 -0.57
CA TYR A 39 -5.91 -0.53 -1.97
C TYR A 39 -6.15 0.66 -2.87
N TYR A 40 -5.54 0.59 -4.05
CA TYR A 40 -5.68 1.51 -5.14
C TYR A 40 -5.90 0.75 -6.46
N HIS A 41 -7.06 0.95 -7.08
CA HIS A 41 -7.46 0.33 -8.35
C HIS A 41 -7.74 1.41 -9.41
N PRO A 42 -6.75 1.83 -10.21
CA PRO A 42 -6.89 2.95 -11.15
C PRO A 42 -7.86 2.72 -12.31
N ILE A 43 -8.28 1.47 -12.55
CA ILE A 43 -9.18 1.11 -13.67
C ILE A 43 -10.64 0.98 -13.22
N GLU A 44 -10.88 1.00 -11.91
CA GLU A 44 -12.24 0.90 -11.40
C GLU A 44 -12.96 2.25 -11.56
N ALA A 45 -14.29 2.24 -11.45
CA ALA A 45 -15.10 3.45 -11.36
C ALA A 45 -14.58 4.39 -10.27
N GLU A 46 -14.67 5.71 -10.51
CA GLU A 46 -14.05 6.77 -9.70
C GLU A 46 -14.31 6.61 -8.19
N ASP A 47 -15.52 6.21 -7.80
CA ASP A 47 -15.92 6.02 -6.39
C ASP A 47 -15.21 4.86 -5.67
N LYS A 48 -14.63 3.91 -6.42
CA LYS A 48 -13.99 2.69 -5.89
C LYS A 48 -12.50 2.61 -6.15
N GLN A 49 -11.90 3.69 -6.67
CA GLN A 49 -10.49 3.70 -7.02
C GLN A 49 -9.58 3.58 -5.80
N VAL A 50 -9.96 4.16 -4.65
CA VAL A 50 -9.12 4.15 -3.44
C VAL A 50 -9.97 3.74 -2.25
N LYS A 51 -9.45 2.79 -1.47
CA LYS A 51 -9.92 2.54 -0.11
C LYS A 51 -8.73 2.56 0.82
N LEU A 52 -8.76 3.45 1.80
CA LEU A 52 -7.69 3.63 2.76
C LEU A 52 -8.25 3.62 4.18
N ASP A 53 -7.61 2.88 5.06
CA ASP A 53 -7.80 3.02 6.49
C ASP A 53 -6.96 4.20 7.00
N THR A 54 -7.59 5.36 7.12
CA THR A 54 -6.90 6.60 7.49
C THR A 54 -6.34 6.59 8.91
N GLU A 55 -6.93 5.82 9.83
CA GLU A 55 -6.47 5.74 11.23
C GLU A 55 -5.15 4.98 11.29
N ARG A 56 -5.12 3.79 10.65
CA ARG A 56 -3.92 2.97 10.60
C ARG A 56 -2.76 3.64 9.88
N VAL A 57 -3.04 4.36 8.80
CA VAL A 57 -2.00 5.11 8.08
C VAL A 57 -1.39 6.19 8.96
N LYS A 58 -2.23 6.96 9.69
CA LYS A 58 -1.73 7.99 10.61
C LYS A 58 -0.87 7.39 11.72
N ASP A 59 -1.27 6.26 12.28
CA ASP A 59 -0.49 5.56 13.30
C ASP A 59 0.89 5.14 12.79
N TRP A 60 0.97 4.62 11.56
CA TRP A 60 2.25 4.23 10.97
C TRP A 60 3.13 5.44 10.64
N ILE A 61 2.55 6.53 10.16
CA ILE A 61 3.27 7.78 9.94
C ILE A 61 3.82 8.31 11.27
N MET A 62 3.03 8.30 12.35
CA MET A 62 3.50 8.71 13.69
C MET A 62 4.61 7.81 14.23
N LYS A 63 4.60 6.51 13.91
CA LYS A 63 5.67 5.56 14.23
C LYS A 63 6.94 5.75 13.37
N GLY A 64 6.95 6.71 12.44
CA GLY A 64 8.10 7.02 11.58
C GLY A 64 8.14 6.20 10.29
N ALA A 65 7.02 5.63 9.84
CA ALA A 65 6.96 5.02 8.53
C ALA A 65 7.06 6.10 7.44
N GLN A 66 7.92 5.85 6.46
CA GLN A 66 8.11 6.76 5.33
C GLN A 66 7.16 6.39 4.18
N VAL A 67 6.39 7.36 3.69
CA VAL A 67 5.49 7.16 2.55
C VAL A 67 6.29 7.20 1.25
N THR A 68 6.06 6.25 0.33
CA THR A 68 6.70 6.19 -1.00
C THR A 68 5.70 5.72 -2.05
#